data_AF-A0A8H7ZVW7-F1
#
_entry.id   AF-A0A8H7ZVW7-F1
#
_cell.length_a   1.000
_cell.length_b   1.000
_cell.length_c   1.000
_cell.angle_alpha   90.00
_cell.angle_beta   90.00
_cell.angle_gamma   90.00
#
_symmetry.space_group_name_H-M   'P 1'
#
loop_
_entity.id
_entity.type
_entity.pdbx_description
1 polymer ?
#
loop_
_entity_poly.entity_id
_entity_poly.type
_entity_poly.pdbx_seq_one_letter_code
_entity_poly.pdbx_strand_id
1 'polypeptide(L)'
;MAATEEKLIARMTDGELKTDFDFIDTLLLTYRSFMRPFDFLDQLVARFNAILPPDPSPEDLEYFEKTKGPTQEKVLIVFKWWLDHHSQDFAHSDALREELRAVLTEIREYPWFEERADKLLATVDEKAQEYEAFYGKIIRNQSEKKLQLEFETIVGNLSPEEFARQLCIHNFQLFQNIHAIEYLNQIWRKPGEDLGDMGSPSLEYFIARFDVESFWLATELCNERDLKTRIKILEKFILTAKMPDPRELFQHVRAGGGPISEQRVALEEDVRRAEERDEGGRGRVGKAHQPVAKHEVLPRLPGEHETADRPVPS
;
A
#
# COMPACT_ATOMS: atom_id res chain seq x y z
N MET A 1 19.32 -18.59 -0.53
CA MET A 1 20.30 -18.25 -1.59
C MET A 1 20.64 -16.78 -1.44
N ALA A 2 21.88 -16.37 -1.66
CA ALA A 2 22.32 -14.97 -1.57
C ALA A 2 23.18 -14.63 -2.79
N ALA A 3 23.15 -13.37 -3.23
CA ALA A 3 23.92 -12.85 -4.35
C ALA A 3 24.33 -11.40 -4.05
N THR A 4 25.34 -10.90 -4.75
CA THR A 4 25.70 -9.48 -4.71
C THR A 4 24.65 -8.66 -5.45
N GLU A 5 24.54 -7.38 -5.11
CA GLU A 5 23.65 -6.40 -5.74
C GLU A 5 23.74 -6.43 -7.26
N GLU A 6 24.96 -6.30 -7.80
CA GLU A 6 25.23 -6.35 -9.24
C GLU A 6 24.73 -7.65 -9.90
N LYS A 7 24.83 -8.79 -9.20
CA LYS A 7 24.38 -10.09 -9.72
C LYS A 7 22.85 -10.21 -9.72
N LEU A 8 22.16 -9.55 -8.78
CA LEU A 8 20.70 -9.48 -8.79
C LEU A 8 20.21 -8.67 -9.99
N ILE A 9 20.83 -7.50 -10.23
CA ILE A 9 20.50 -6.67 -11.41
C ILE A 9 20.87 -7.38 -12.71
N ALA A 10 22.03 -8.04 -12.77
CA ALA A 10 22.43 -8.81 -13.94
C ALA A 10 21.44 -9.95 -14.25
N ARG A 11 20.98 -10.69 -13.23
CA ARG A 11 19.95 -11.72 -13.40
C ARG A 11 18.63 -11.14 -13.87
N MET A 12 18.21 -10.01 -13.30
CA MET A 12 16.96 -9.33 -13.65
C MET A 12 16.96 -8.90 -15.13
N THR A 13 18.11 -8.43 -15.61
CA THR A 13 18.31 -7.88 -16.96
C THR A 13 18.95 -8.88 -17.93
N ASP A 14 19.03 -10.17 -17.57
CA ASP A 14 19.73 -11.18 -18.38
C ASP A 14 19.00 -11.44 -19.69
N GLY A 15 19.56 -11.02 -20.82
CA GLY A 15 18.95 -11.16 -22.14
C GLY A 15 18.55 -12.58 -22.57
N GLU A 16 19.15 -13.64 -22.01
CA GLU A 16 18.89 -15.02 -22.41
C GLU A 16 17.73 -15.68 -21.63
N LEU A 17 17.48 -15.22 -20.41
CA LEU A 17 16.44 -15.79 -19.55
C LEU A 17 15.05 -15.29 -19.97
N LYS A 18 14.01 -16.08 -19.68
CA LYS A 18 12.63 -15.56 -19.73
C LYS A 18 12.48 -14.45 -18.68
N THR A 19 11.67 -13.44 -18.96
CA THR A 19 11.31 -12.42 -17.96
C THR A 19 10.57 -13.06 -16.81
N ASP A 20 11.15 -12.93 -15.61
CA ASP A 20 10.60 -13.42 -14.35
C ASP A 20 9.99 -12.22 -13.61
N PHE A 21 8.69 -11.99 -13.85
CA PHE A 21 7.98 -10.86 -13.27
C PHE A 21 7.86 -10.98 -11.74
N ASP A 22 7.77 -12.18 -11.19
CA ASP A 22 7.72 -12.39 -9.75
C ASP A 22 9.06 -12.01 -9.11
N PHE A 23 10.18 -12.34 -9.77
CA PHE A 23 11.50 -11.90 -9.33
C PHE A 23 11.68 -10.39 -9.44
N ILE A 24 11.26 -9.77 -10.55
CA ILE A 24 11.31 -8.31 -10.75
C ILE A 24 10.49 -7.62 -9.66
N ASP A 25 9.27 -8.08 -9.41
CA ASP A 25 8.37 -7.48 -8.43
C ASP A 25 8.93 -7.62 -7.00
N THR A 26 9.42 -8.81 -6.65
CA THR A 26 10.07 -9.05 -5.35
C THR A 26 11.30 -8.16 -5.16
N LEU A 27 12.12 -8.00 -6.21
CA LEU A 27 13.32 -7.18 -6.14
C LEU A 27 12.96 -5.69 -6.04
N LEU A 28 12.04 -5.19 -6.86
CA LEU A 28 11.58 -3.80 -6.83
C LEU A 28 10.88 -3.44 -5.51
N LEU A 29 10.22 -4.41 -4.89
CA LEU A 29 9.63 -4.25 -3.56
C LEU A 29 10.69 -4.17 -2.46
N THR A 30 11.83 -4.87 -2.59
CA THR A 30 12.77 -5.10 -1.48
C THR A 30 14.15 -4.48 -1.61
N TYR A 31 14.53 -3.97 -2.78
CA TYR A 31 15.89 -3.48 -3.03
C TYR A 31 16.32 -2.35 -2.09
N ARG A 32 15.36 -1.53 -1.63
CA ARG A 32 15.59 -0.41 -0.70
C ARG A 32 16.23 -0.83 0.63
N SER A 33 16.14 -2.10 1.00
CA SER A 33 16.82 -2.64 2.18
C SER A 33 18.34 -2.72 2.03
N PHE A 34 18.86 -2.72 0.80
CA PHE A 34 20.29 -2.88 0.50
C PHE A 34 20.84 -1.90 -0.55
N MET A 35 20.01 -1.18 -1.30
CA MET A 35 20.42 -0.27 -2.38
C MET A 35 19.50 0.95 -2.45
N ARG A 36 20.01 2.14 -2.76
CA ARG A 36 19.19 3.35 -2.93
C ARG A 36 18.56 3.41 -4.33
N PRO A 37 17.41 4.08 -4.50
CA PRO A 37 16.74 4.20 -5.81
C PRO A 37 17.63 4.78 -6.91
N PHE A 38 18.45 5.79 -6.60
CA PHE A 38 19.42 6.37 -7.55
C PHE A 38 20.49 5.36 -7.96
N ASP A 39 21.09 4.64 -7.00
CA ASP A 39 22.11 3.62 -7.31
C ASP A 39 21.50 2.46 -8.14
N PHE A 40 20.22 2.15 -7.93
CA PHE A 40 19.49 1.16 -8.71
C PHE A 40 19.25 1.63 -10.15
N LEU A 41 18.85 2.89 -10.34
CA LEU A 41 18.72 3.51 -11.65
C LEU A 41 20.06 3.51 -12.40
N ASP A 42 21.14 3.92 -11.74
CA ASP A 42 22.49 3.95 -12.30
C ASP A 42 22.94 2.57 -12.77
N GLN A 43 22.66 1.52 -11.99
CA GLN A 43 22.98 0.15 -12.39
C GLN A 43 22.17 -0.30 -13.61
N LEU A 44 20.89 0.07 -13.72
CA LEU A 44 20.10 -0.24 -14.91
C LEU A 44 20.62 0.51 -16.15
N VAL A 45 20.99 1.78 -16.00
CA VAL A 45 21.60 2.58 -17.06
C VAL A 45 22.94 1.99 -17.50
N ALA A 46 23.79 1.59 -16.54
CA ALA A 46 25.06 0.93 -16.82
C ALA A 46 24.87 -0.39 -17.59
N ARG A 47 23.81 -1.14 -17.29
CA ARG A 47 23.45 -2.37 -18.03
C ARG A 47 22.95 -2.06 -19.43
N PHE A 48 22.18 -0.99 -19.61
CA PHE A 48 21.70 -0.55 -20.93
C PHE A 48 22.86 -0.06 -21.83
N ASN A 49 23.79 0.69 -21.25
CA ASN A 49 24.95 1.27 -21.92
C ASN A 49 26.20 0.37 -21.87
N ALA A 50 26.03 -0.93 -21.66
CA ALA A 50 27.14 -1.87 -21.62
C ALA A 50 28.00 -1.77 -22.90
N ILE A 51 29.31 -1.63 -22.71
CA ILE A 51 30.31 -1.59 -23.78
C ILE A 51 31.19 -2.83 -23.71
N LEU A 52 31.78 -3.20 -24.86
CA LEU A 52 32.77 -4.26 -24.94
C LEU A 52 34.03 -3.89 -24.12
N PRO A 53 34.71 -4.87 -23.49
CA PRO A 53 36.01 -4.64 -22.88
C PRO A 53 37.06 -4.20 -23.92
N PRO A 54 38.16 -3.54 -23.50
CA PRO A 54 39.14 -2.95 -24.42
C PRO A 54 39.79 -3.95 -25.39
N ASP A 55 39.98 -5.20 -24.95
CA ASP A 55 40.54 -6.30 -25.73
C ASP A 55 39.56 -7.49 -25.73
N PRO A 56 38.47 -7.44 -26.52
CA PRO A 56 37.45 -8.48 -26.50
C PRO A 56 37.93 -9.73 -27.24
N SER A 57 37.67 -10.90 -26.67
CA SER A 57 37.86 -12.16 -27.41
C SER A 57 36.79 -12.30 -28.51
N PRO A 58 37.01 -13.15 -29.53
CA PRO A 58 35.97 -13.45 -30.53
C PRO A 58 34.67 -13.97 -29.91
N GLU A 59 34.77 -14.72 -28.82
CA GLU A 59 33.61 -15.23 -28.06
C GLU A 59 32.86 -14.09 -27.35
N ASP A 60 33.58 -13.10 -26.81
CA ASP A 60 32.97 -11.93 -26.16
C ASP A 60 32.21 -11.06 -27.16
N LEU A 61 32.73 -10.91 -28.38
CA LEU A 61 32.06 -10.19 -29.46
C LEU A 61 30.73 -10.84 -29.83
N GLU A 62 30.74 -12.16 -30.07
CA GLU A 62 29.54 -12.92 -30.41
C GLU A 62 28.51 -12.88 -29.27
N TYR A 63 28.96 -13.03 -28.02
CA TYR A 63 28.11 -12.92 -26.85
C TYR A 63 27.50 -11.52 -26.73
N PHE A 64 28.27 -10.47 -26.91
CA PHE A 64 27.80 -9.09 -26.80
C PHE A 64 26.76 -8.74 -27.87
N GLU A 65 27.00 -9.10 -29.14
CA GLU A 65 26.03 -8.87 -30.22
C GLU A 65 24.72 -9.61 -29.97
N LYS A 66 24.79 -10.84 -29.46
CA LYS A 66 23.62 -11.65 -29.14
C LYS A 66 22.83 -11.13 -27.93
N THR A 67 23.51 -10.63 -26.90
CA THR A 67 22.88 -10.31 -25.61
C THR A 67 22.55 -8.83 -25.41
N LYS A 68 23.20 -7.90 -26.12
CA LYS A 68 23.00 -6.46 -25.92
C LYS A 68 21.57 -6.02 -26.14
N GLY A 69 20.99 -6.34 -27.31
CA GLY A 69 19.61 -5.96 -27.64
C GLY A 69 18.59 -6.51 -26.63
N PRO A 70 18.60 -7.84 -26.36
CA PRO A 70 17.71 -8.43 -25.35
C PRO A 70 17.89 -7.86 -23.94
N THR A 71 19.12 -7.52 -23.54
CA THR A 71 19.41 -6.88 -22.24
C THR A 71 18.80 -5.49 -22.16
N GLN A 72 18.98 -4.67 -23.20
CA GLN A 72 18.39 -3.32 -23.29
C GLN A 72 16.86 -3.38 -23.23
N GLU A 73 16.25 -4.34 -23.93
CA GLU A 73 14.80 -4.56 -23.90
C GLU A 73 14.30 -4.92 -22.51
N LYS A 74 15.05 -5.75 -21.78
CA LYS A 74 14.72 -6.10 -20.40
C LYS A 74 14.84 -4.92 -19.45
N VAL A 75 15.84 -4.05 -19.62
CA VAL A 75 15.95 -2.82 -18.83
C VAL A 75 14.69 -1.96 -19.00
N LEU A 76 14.20 -1.80 -20.23
CA LEU A 76 12.95 -1.07 -20.48
C LEU A 76 11.72 -1.76 -19.88
N ILE A 77 11.67 -3.09 -19.88
CA ILE A 77 10.61 -3.85 -19.19
C ILE A 77 10.66 -3.59 -17.68
N VAL A 78 11.86 -3.55 -17.08
CA VAL A 78 12.03 -3.25 -15.66
C VAL A 78 11.59 -1.81 -15.37
N PHE A 79 11.98 -0.82 -16.18
CA PHE A 79 11.49 0.56 -16.02
C PHE A 79 9.98 0.64 -16.13
N LYS A 80 9.38 -0.06 -17.10
CA LYS A 80 7.92 -0.14 -17.23
C LYS A 80 7.29 -0.71 -15.95
N TRP A 81 7.79 -1.84 -15.46
CA TRP A 81 7.23 -2.49 -14.28
C TRP A 81 7.40 -1.65 -13.02
N TRP A 82 8.54 -0.96 -12.89
CA TRP A 82 8.82 -0.03 -11.81
C TRP A 82 7.83 1.14 -11.82
N LEU A 83 7.56 1.74 -12.98
CA LEU A 83 6.56 2.81 -13.10
C LEU A 83 5.13 2.33 -12.89
N ASP A 84 4.78 1.14 -13.39
CA ASP A 84 3.39 0.64 -13.32
C ASP A 84 3.01 0.22 -11.89
N HIS A 85 3.92 -0.42 -11.15
CA HIS A 85 3.62 -1.06 -9.86
C HIS A 85 4.32 -0.42 -8.66
N HIS A 86 5.38 0.36 -8.90
CA HIS A 86 6.23 0.92 -7.87
C HIS A 86 6.49 2.43 -8.09
N SER A 87 5.49 3.15 -8.63
CA SER A 87 5.57 4.58 -8.99
C SER A 87 5.86 5.51 -7.81
N GLN A 88 5.67 5.04 -6.58
CA GLN A 88 5.93 5.79 -5.35
C GLN A 88 7.32 6.45 -5.32
N ASP A 89 8.36 5.83 -5.91
CA ASP A 89 9.72 6.36 -5.83
C ASP A 89 9.82 7.69 -6.59
N PHE A 90 9.07 7.81 -7.68
CA PHE A 90 9.02 8.98 -8.55
C PHE A 90 7.96 10.00 -8.12
N ALA A 91 6.98 9.54 -7.34
CA ALA A 91 5.97 10.40 -6.73
C ALA A 91 6.53 11.21 -5.55
N HIS A 92 7.36 10.59 -4.70
CA HIS A 92 7.94 11.27 -3.53
C HIS A 92 9.22 12.06 -3.86
N SER A 93 9.99 11.63 -4.86
CA SER A 93 11.26 12.27 -5.22
C SER A 93 11.19 12.88 -6.62
N ASP A 94 11.00 14.19 -6.67
CA ASP A 94 11.11 14.96 -7.92
C ASP A 94 12.47 14.78 -8.58
N ALA A 95 13.54 14.69 -7.78
CA ALA A 95 14.90 14.49 -8.27
C ALA A 95 15.07 13.16 -9.01
N LEU A 96 14.57 12.05 -8.44
CA LEU A 96 14.63 10.74 -9.10
C LEU A 96 13.77 10.70 -10.36
N ARG A 97 12.61 11.37 -10.33
CA ARG A 97 11.72 11.48 -11.49
C ARG A 97 12.38 12.20 -12.66
N GLU A 98 13.02 13.33 -12.40
CA GLU A 98 13.74 14.08 -13.45
C GLU A 98 14.96 13.31 -13.96
N GLU A 99 15.68 12.58 -13.10
CA GLU A 99 16.78 11.70 -13.53
C GLU A 99 16.30 10.59 -14.47
N LEU A 100 15.21 9.89 -14.12
CA LEU A 100 14.62 8.88 -14.99
C LEU A 100 14.15 9.48 -16.33
N ARG A 101 13.55 10.68 -16.31
CA ARG A 101 13.16 11.39 -17.53
C ARG A 101 14.36 11.75 -18.41
N ALA A 102 15.47 12.18 -17.81
CA ALA A 102 16.71 12.46 -18.55
C ALA A 102 17.21 11.18 -19.23
N VAL A 103 17.30 10.07 -18.49
CA VAL A 103 17.67 8.75 -19.02
C VAL A 103 16.75 8.30 -20.16
N LEU A 104 15.43 8.42 -19.99
CA LEU A 104 14.47 8.03 -21.03
C LEU A 104 14.58 8.93 -22.27
N THR A 105 14.90 10.22 -22.09
CA THR A 105 15.16 11.15 -23.20
C THR A 105 16.40 10.76 -23.98
N GLU A 106 17.47 10.32 -23.30
CA GLU A 106 18.66 9.79 -23.97
C GLU A 106 18.34 8.47 -24.71
N ILE A 107 17.54 7.59 -24.12
CA ILE A 107 17.13 6.33 -24.76
C ILE A 107 16.26 6.59 -26.00
N ARG A 108 15.47 7.66 -26.00
CA ARG A 108 14.62 8.07 -27.12
C ARG A 108 15.41 8.39 -28.38
N GLU A 109 16.66 8.85 -28.25
CA GLU A 109 17.54 9.14 -29.41
C GLU A 109 17.92 7.88 -30.19
N TYR A 110 17.72 6.68 -29.63
CA TYR A 110 17.89 5.42 -30.34
C TYR A 110 16.62 5.08 -31.14
N PRO A 111 16.67 4.98 -32.49
CA PRO A 111 15.48 4.83 -33.32
C PRO A 111 14.61 3.60 -33.01
N TRP A 112 15.21 2.54 -32.49
CA TRP A 112 14.51 1.30 -32.14
C TRP A 112 13.85 1.34 -30.75
N PHE A 113 14.12 2.36 -29.94
CA PHE A 113 13.53 2.55 -28.61
C PHE A 113 12.63 3.78 -28.48
N GLU A 114 12.61 4.68 -29.47
CA GLU A 114 11.82 5.92 -29.47
C GLU A 114 10.38 5.72 -28.97
N GLU A 115 9.59 4.83 -29.60
CA GLU A 115 8.19 4.61 -29.23
C GLU A 115 8.02 4.10 -27.80
N ARG A 116 8.97 3.28 -27.31
CA ARG A 116 8.90 2.74 -25.95
C ARG A 116 9.30 3.80 -24.92
N ALA A 117 10.32 4.59 -25.22
CA ALA A 117 10.75 5.70 -24.39
C ALA A 117 9.63 6.74 -24.25
N ASP A 118 8.96 7.10 -25.36
CA ASP A 118 7.82 8.03 -25.35
C ASP A 118 6.66 7.53 -24.48
N LYS A 119 6.34 6.22 -24.55
CA LYS A 119 5.32 5.61 -23.69
C LYS A 119 5.72 5.68 -22.22
N LEU A 120 6.98 5.38 -21.88
CA LEU A 120 7.47 5.43 -20.51
C LEU A 120 7.45 6.86 -19.96
N LEU A 121 7.87 7.84 -20.75
CA LEU A 121 7.80 9.26 -20.40
C LEU A 121 6.36 9.69 -20.12
N ALA A 122 5.40 9.29 -20.97
CA ALA A 122 3.99 9.56 -20.72
C ALA A 122 3.49 8.92 -19.41
N THR A 123 3.91 7.68 -19.12
CA THR A 123 3.56 7.01 -17.85
C THR A 123 4.16 7.71 -16.64
N VAL A 124 5.41 8.21 -16.71
CA VAL A 124 6.02 9.01 -15.63
C VAL A 124 5.13 10.22 -15.30
N ASP A 125 4.66 10.92 -16.32
CA ASP A 125 3.88 12.15 -16.17
C ASP A 125 2.48 11.88 -15.64
N GLU A 126 1.83 10.83 -16.16
CA GLU A 126 0.53 10.36 -15.69
C GLU A 126 0.60 10.00 -14.19
N LYS A 127 1.60 9.21 -13.78
CA LYS A 127 1.77 8.80 -12.37
C LYS A 127 2.11 9.96 -11.44
N ALA A 128 2.90 10.93 -11.89
CA ALA A 128 3.17 12.13 -11.12
C ALA A 128 1.91 12.98 -10.90
N GLN A 129 1.08 13.15 -11.93
CA GLN A 129 -0.17 13.90 -11.82
C GLN A 129 -1.21 13.20 -10.94
N GLU A 130 -1.35 11.87 -11.07
CA GLU A 130 -2.21 11.06 -10.20
C GLU A 130 -1.86 11.27 -8.72
N TYR A 131 -0.56 11.23 -8.39
CA TYR A 131 -0.08 11.42 -7.03
C TYR A 131 -0.34 12.83 -6.51
N GLU A 132 -0.01 13.87 -7.29
CA GLU A 132 -0.21 15.27 -6.89
C GLU A 132 -1.70 15.58 -6.69
N ALA A 133 -2.57 15.07 -7.56
CA ALA A 133 -4.02 15.22 -7.41
C ALA A 133 -4.54 14.51 -6.14
N PHE A 134 -4.01 13.33 -5.83
CA PHE A 134 -4.35 12.58 -4.63
C PHE A 134 -3.89 13.28 -3.36
N TYR A 135 -2.62 13.67 -3.29
CA TYR A 135 -2.02 14.32 -2.12
C TYR A 135 -2.60 15.72 -1.89
N GLY A 136 -2.82 16.48 -2.97
CA GLY A 136 -3.51 17.76 -2.94
C GLY A 136 -4.93 17.66 -2.36
N LYS A 137 -5.66 16.57 -2.64
CA LYS A 137 -6.97 16.31 -2.02
C LYS A 137 -6.86 16.03 -0.52
N ILE A 138 -5.85 15.27 -0.09
CA ILE A 138 -5.60 15.00 1.33
C ILE A 138 -5.27 16.28 2.08
N ILE A 139 -4.30 17.07 1.61
CA ILE A 139 -3.92 18.35 2.23
C ILE A 139 -5.10 19.32 2.25
N ARG A 140 -5.87 19.42 1.16
CA ARG A 140 -7.05 20.30 1.12
C ARG A 140 -8.06 19.92 2.19
N ASN A 141 -8.36 18.63 2.34
CA ASN A 141 -9.28 18.15 3.38
C ASN A 141 -8.74 18.37 4.81
N GLN A 142 -7.42 18.41 5.01
CA GLN A 142 -6.81 18.76 6.30
C GLN A 142 -6.80 20.28 6.57
N SER A 143 -6.64 21.10 5.51
CA SER A 143 -6.49 22.55 5.60
C SER A 143 -7.80 23.33 5.52
N GLU A 144 -8.86 22.76 4.94
CA GLU A 144 -10.21 23.29 5.04
C GLU A 144 -10.53 23.41 6.54
N LYS A 145 -10.71 24.67 6.98
CA LYS A 145 -10.97 25.05 8.38
C LYS A 145 -11.83 23.98 9.02
N LYS A 146 -11.34 23.42 10.13
CA LYS A 146 -12.08 22.61 11.11
C LYS A 146 -13.47 23.23 11.28
N LEU A 147 -14.42 22.81 10.44
CA LEU A 147 -15.81 23.14 10.63
C LEU A 147 -16.12 22.38 11.91
N GLN A 148 -16.24 23.12 13.02
CA GLN A 148 -16.79 22.60 14.25
C GLN A 148 -18.26 22.32 13.99
N LEU A 149 -18.52 21.30 13.19
CA LEU A 149 -19.84 20.75 12.99
C LEU A 149 -20.11 19.93 14.24
N GLU A 150 -21.13 20.32 14.99
CA GLU A 150 -21.46 19.67 16.25
C GLU A 150 -21.84 18.21 15.97
N PHE A 151 -21.51 17.33 16.92
CA PHE A 151 -21.86 15.92 16.84
C PHE A 151 -23.35 15.73 16.52
N GLU A 152 -24.23 16.54 17.12
CA GLU A 152 -25.67 16.52 16.87
C GLU A 152 -26.04 16.81 15.41
N THR A 153 -25.29 17.65 14.70
CA THR A 153 -25.67 18.11 13.36
C THR A 153 -25.35 17.09 12.27
N ILE A 154 -24.23 16.38 12.36
CA ILE A 154 -23.81 15.39 11.35
C ILE A 154 -24.06 13.98 11.86
N VAL A 155 -23.32 13.60 12.90
CA VAL A 155 -23.25 12.19 13.31
C VAL A 155 -24.52 11.81 14.05
N GLY A 156 -25.06 12.69 14.89
CA GLY A 156 -26.30 12.53 15.64
C GLY A 156 -27.52 12.20 14.76
N ASN A 157 -27.55 12.71 13.53
CA ASN A 157 -28.65 12.51 12.58
C ASN A 157 -28.53 11.24 11.72
N LEU A 158 -27.37 10.60 11.64
CA LEU A 158 -27.19 9.36 10.87
C LEU A 158 -27.78 8.15 11.60
N SER A 159 -28.27 7.14 10.88
CA SER A 159 -28.53 5.85 11.51
C SER A 159 -27.20 5.20 11.95
N PRO A 160 -27.19 4.33 12.98
CA PRO A 160 -25.97 3.60 13.36
C PRO A 160 -25.36 2.81 12.19
N GLU A 161 -26.21 2.29 11.31
CA GLU A 161 -25.83 1.60 10.07
C GLU A 161 -25.11 2.52 9.08
N GLU A 162 -25.71 3.68 8.79
CA GLU A 162 -25.12 4.64 7.87
C GLU A 162 -23.81 5.21 8.41
N PHE A 163 -23.75 5.44 9.73
CA PHE A 163 -22.53 5.87 10.39
C PHE A 163 -21.42 4.82 10.28
N ALA A 164 -21.72 3.54 10.54
CA ALA A 164 -20.76 2.44 10.37
C ALA A 164 -20.27 2.35 8.91
N ARG A 165 -21.20 2.45 7.95
CA ARG A 165 -20.91 2.37 6.52
C ARG A 165 -19.99 3.49 6.06
N GLN A 166 -20.25 4.73 6.44
CA GLN A 166 -19.43 5.88 6.05
C GLN A 166 -18.03 5.81 6.67
N LEU A 167 -17.93 5.40 7.93
CA LEU A 167 -16.64 5.17 8.60
C LEU A 167 -15.82 4.10 7.85
N CYS A 168 -16.46 2.99 7.47
CA CYS A 168 -15.82 1.93 6.71
C CYS A 168 -15.38 2.37 5.31
N ILE A 169 -16.23 3.10 4.57
CA ILE A 169 -15.88 3.62 3.24
C ILE A 169 -14.67 4.54 3.33
N HIS A 170 -14.67 5.46 4.28
CA HIS A 170 -13.56 6.40 4.45
C HIS A 170 -12.27 5.68 4.83
N ASN A 171 -12.32 4.79 5.83
CA ASN A 171 -11.14 4.06 6.27
C ASN A 171 -10.60 3.10 5.19
N PHE A 172 -11.50 2.48 4.42
CA PHE A 172 -11.10 1.64 3.29
C PHE A 172 -10.42 2.46 2.20
N GLN A 173 -10.95 3.64 1.85
CA GLN A 173 -10.30 4.54 0.90
C GLN A 173 -8.90 4.91 1.35
N LEU A 174 -8.70 5.25 2.63
CA LEU A 174 -7.36 5.55 3.15
C LEU A 174 -6.45 4.33 3.11
N PHE A 175 -6.95 3.17 3.54
CA PHE A 175 -6.20 1.92 3.58
C PHE A 175 -5.72 1.46 2.19
N GLN A 176 -6.57 1.58 1.16
CA GLN A 176 -6.22 1.20 -0.21
C GLN A 176 -5.08 2.01 -0.82
N ASN A 177 -4.82 3.21 -0.30
CA ASN A 177 -3.76 4.08 -0.79
C ASN A 177 -2.41 3.84 -0.09
N ILE A 178 -2.37 2.95 0.91
CA ILE A 178 -1.12 2.58 1.57
C ILE A 178 -0.36 1.59 0.68
N HIS A 179 0.80 2.01 0.19
CA HIS A 179 1.61 1.16 -0.67
C HIS A 179 2.36 0.10 0.14
N ALA A 180 2.60 -1.07 -0.45
CA ALA A 180 3.33 -2.17 0.19
C ALA A 180 4.69 -1.73 0.75
N ILE A 181 5.35 -0.80 0.04
CA ILE A 181 6.63 -0.22 0.43
C ILE A 181 6.57 0.59 1.72
N GLU A 182 5.45 1.24 2.04
CA GLU A 182 5.30 2.04 3.25
C GLU A 182 5.35 1.14 4.49
N TYR A 183 4.79 -0.07 4.40
CA TYR A 183 4.94 -1.07 5.46
C TYR A 183 6.39 -1.53 5.61
N LEU A 184 7.10 -1.74 4.49
CA LEU A 184 8.51 -2.17 4.51
C LEU A 184 9.42 -1.08 5.07
N ASN A 185 9.18 0.18 4.74
CA ASN A 185 9.88 1.32 5.30
C ASN A 185 9.74 1.35 6.83
N GLN A 186 8.55 1.03 7.38
CA GLN A 186 8.38 0.92 8.83
C GLN A 186 9.08 -0.31 9.43
N ILE A 187 9.09 -1.46 8.75
CA ILE A 187 9.76 -2.68 9.24
C ILE A 187 11.28 -2.51 9.28
N TRP A 188 11.85 -1.83 8.28
CA TRP A 188 13.30 -1.64 8.16
C TRP A 188 13.81 -0.34 8.80
N ARG A 189 12.91 0.49 9.31
CA ARG A 189 13.24 1.73 10.01
C ARG A 189 14.18 1.46 11.17
N LYS A 190 15.34 2.11 11.20
CA LYS A 190 16.20 2.11 12.38
C LYS A 190 15.70 3.15 13.39
N PRO A 191 15.82 2.89 14.71
CA PRO A 191 15.48 3.87 15.73
C PRO A 191 16.27 5.17 15.53
N GLY A 192 15.57 6.30 15.40
CA GLY A 192 16.18 7.62 15.20
C GLY A 192 16.60 7.96 13.77
N GLU A 193 16.31 7.10 12.79
CA GLU A 193 16.54 7.37 11.37
C GLU A 193 15.45 8.31 10.84
N ASP A 194 15.89 9.45 10.29
CA ASP A 194 15.04 10.34 9.51
C ASP A 194 14.85 9.71 8.13
N LEU A 195 13.61 9.38 7.81
CA LEU A 195 13.27 8.71 6.57
C LEU A 195 13.27 9.66 5.39
N GLY A 196 13.25 10.99 5.58
CA GLY A 196 13.25 11.97 4.48
C GLY A 196 12.28 11.59 3.35
N ASP A 197 12.80 11.49 2.13
CA ASP A 197 12.05 11.09 0.92
C ASP A 197 11.54 9.63 0.92
N MET A 198 11.98 8.80 1.88
CA MET A 198 11.58 7.39 2.09
C MET A 198 10.51 7.27 3.19
N GLY A 199 9.75 8.34 3.45
CA GLY A 199 8.66 8.37 4.41
C GLY A 199 7.55 7.35 4.12
N SER A 200 6.56 7.31 5.01
CA SER A 200 5.36 6.47 4.85
C SER A 200 4.09 7.32 5.01
N PRO A 201 3.88 8.35 4.16
CA PRO A 201 2.90 9.39 4.43
C PRO A 201 1.46 8.87 4.49
N SER A 202 1.09 7.92 3.63
CA SER A 202 -0.27 7.35 3.62
C SER A 202 -0.49 6.47 4.85
N LEU A 203 0.51 5.65 5.20
CA LEU A 203 0.47 4.79 6.38
C LEU A 203 0.44 5.61 7.68
N GLU A 204 1.32 6.60 7.80
CA GLU A 204 1.38 7.49 8.96
C GLU A 204 0.09 8.30 9.11
N TYR A 205 -0.46 8.81 7.99
CA TYR A 205 -1.75 9.47 8.01
C TYR A 205 -2.88 8.53 8.44
N PHE A 206 -2.89 7.29 7.96
CA PHE A 206 -3.88 6.29 8.36
C PHE A 206 -3.81 5.98 9.86
N ILE A 207 -2.61 5.79 10.40
CA ILE A 207 -2.38 5.56 11.84
C ILE A 207 -2.86 6.77 12.67
N ALA A 208 -2.41 7.97 12.32
CA ALA A 208 -2.80 9.19 13.03
C ALA A 208 -4.33 9.40 13.00
N ARG A 209 -4.97 9.07 11.89
CA ARG A 209 -6.42 9.16 11.73
C ARG A 209 -7.17 8.13 12.58
N PHE A 210 -6.64 6.92 12.67
CA PHE A 210 -7.16 5.85 13.53
C PHE A 210 -7.08 6.21 15.02
N ASP A 211 -6.00 6.87 15.44
CA ASP A 211 -5.85 7.36 16.81
C ASP A 211 -6.93 8.41 17.14
N VAL A 212 -7.13 9.39 16.25
CA VAL A 212 -8.20 10.40 16.40
C VAL A 212 -9.58 9.74 16.52
N GLU A 213 -9.85 8.74 15.69
CA GLU A 213 -11.09 7.97 15.72
C GLU A 213 -11.30 7.23 17.05
N SER A 214 -10.23 6.62 17.56
CA SER A 214 -10.25 5.85 18.81
C SER A 214 -10.54 6.74 20.02
N PHE A 215 -10.04 7.98 20.02
CA PHE A 215 -10.28 8.95 21.09
C PHE A 215 -11.55 9.81 20.91
N TRP A 216 -12.21 9.73 19.76
CA TRP A 216 -13.34 10.59 19.45
C TRP A 216 -14.53 10.35 20.39
N LEU A 217 -14.91 9.08 20.62
CA LEU A 217 -16.00 8.76 21.55
C LEU A 217 -15.73 9.33 22.96
N ALA A 218 -14.52 9.14 23.48
CA ALA A 218 -14.15 9.67 24.80
C ALA A 218 -14.25 11.21 24.83
N THR A 219 -13.81 11.86 23.76
CA THR A 219 -13.88 13.32 23.62
C THR A 219 -15.33 13.84 23.63
N GLU A 220 -16.22 13.21 22.85
CA GLU A 220 -17.64 13.58 22.81
C GLU A 220 -18.33 13.38 24.16
N LEU A 221 -18.07 12.24 24.83
CA LEU A 221 -18.68 11.94 26.13
C LEU A 221 -18.21 12.89 27.24
N CYS A 222 -16.95 13.32 27.20
CA CYS A 222 -16.40 14.27 28.17
C CYS A 222 -16.87 15.71 27.93
N ASN A 223 -17.15 16.07 26.67
CA ASN A 223 -17.65 17.40 26.32
C ASN A 223 -19.15 17.56 26.55
N GLU A 224 -19.93 16.46 26.49
CA GLU A 224 -21.38 16.49 26.71
C GLU A 224 -21.75 16.64 28.20
N ARG A 225 -22.41 17.75 28.53
CA ARG A 225 -22.82 18.08 29.90
C ARG A 225 -24.13 17.38 30.27
N ASP A 226 -25.06 17.26 29.33
CA ASP A 226 -26.36 16.63 29.59
C ASP A 226 -26.25 15.10 29.68
N LEU A 227 -26.77 14.52 30.75
CA LEU A 227 -26.68 13.08 30.97
C LEU A 227 -27.51 12.29 29.95
N LYS A 228 -28.67 12.80 29.53
CA LYS A 228 -29.54 12.08 28.60
C LYS A 228 -28.93 12.06 27.21
N THR A 229 -28.38 13.18 26.74
CA THR A 229 -27.65 13.25 25.47
C THR A 229 -26.42 12.35 25.49
N ARG A 230 -25.64 12.35 26.58
CA ARG A 230 -24.47 11.48 26.73
C ARG A 230 -24.80 9.98 26.64
N ILE A 231 -25.92 9.56 27.23
CA ILE A 231 -26.41 8.18 27.11
C ILE A 231 -26.75 7.85 25.65
N LYS A 232 -27.41 8.76 24.92
CA LYS A 232 -27.74 8.57 23.50
C LYS A 232 -26.49 8.45 22.62
N ILE A 233 -25.47 9.28 22.87
CA ILE A 233 -24.17 9.19 22.18
C ILE A 233 -23.57 7.81 22.40
N LEU A 234 -23.46 7.38 23.67
CA LEU A 234 -22.90 6.07 24.02
C LEU A 234 -23.68 4.91 23.37
N GLU A 235 -25.01 4.93 23.45
CA GLU A 235 -25.88 3.93 22.84
C GLU A 235 -25.62 3.83 21.32
N LYS A 236 -25.53 4.98 20.65
CA LYS A 236 -25.27 5.03 19.21
C LYS A 236 -23.94 4.39 18.84
N PHE A 237 -22.85 4.75 19.52
CA PHE A 237 -21.54 4.16 19.24
C PHE A 237 -21.52 2.65 19.52
N ILE A 238 -22.20 2.18 20.57
CA ILE A 238 -22.35 0.74 20.84
C ILE A 238 -23.11 0.05 19.71
N LEU A 239 -24.19 0.65 19.20
CA LEU A 239 -24.96 0.11 18.09
C LEU A 239 -24.12 0.06 16.80
N THR A 240 -23.39 1.14 16.50
CA THR A 240 -22.46 1.22 15.35
C THR A 240 -21.37 0.16 15.44
N ALA A 241 -20.77 -0.06 16.61
CA ALA A 241 -19.74 -1.08 16.81
C ALA A 241 -20.26 -2.52 16.73
N LYS A 242 -21.56 -2.73 16.94
CA LYS A 242 -22.24 -4.04 16.82
C LYS A 242 -22.75 -4.34 15.42
N MET A 243 -22.58 -3.41 14.47
CA MET A 243 -23.02 -3.66 13.09
C MET A 243 -22.33 -4.90 12.51
N PRO A 244 -23.04 -5.72 11.71
CA PRO A 244 -22.46 -6.87 11.02
C PRO A 244 -21.29 -6.48 10.12
N ASP A 245 -20.53 -7.49 9.69
CA ASP A 245 -19.32 -7.33 8.87
C ASP A 245 -19.51 -6.23 7.80
N PRO A 246 -18.60 -5.23 7.73
CA PRO A 246 -18.65 -4.17 6.73
C PRO A 246 -18.83 -4.68 5.29
N ARG A 247 -18.37 -5.90 4.98
CA ARG A 247 -18.57 -6.59 3.69
C ARG A 247 -20.04 -6.75 3.30
N GLU A 248 -20.94 -6.90 4.27
CA GLU A 248 -22.39 -6.95 4.05
C GLU A 248 -22.98 -5.56 3.80
N LEU A 249 -22.42 -4.51 4.43
CA LEU A 249 -22.81 -3.11 4.20
C LEU A 249 -22.46 -2.63 2.78
N PHE A 250 -21.41 -3.18 2.16
CA PHE A 250 -21.03 -2.85 0.77
C PHE A 250 -21.95 -3.49 -0.28
N GLN A 251 -22.74 -4.53 0.04
CA GLN A 251 -23.62 -5.19 -0.93
C GLN A 251 -24.80 -4.31 -1.35
N HIS A 252 -25.28 -3.44 -0.47
CA HIS A 252 -26.41 -2.54 -0.75
C HIS A 252 -26.07 -1.40 -1.75
N VAL A 253 -24.80 -1.06 -1.90
CA VAL A 253 -24.35 -0.09 -2.93
C VAL A 253 -24.28 -0.73 -4.33
N ARG A 254 -24.11 -2.06 -4.39
CA ARG A 254 -23.97 -2.84 -5.63
C ARG A 254 -25.27 -3.03 -6.40
N ALA A 255 -26.42 -2.73 -5.78
CA ALA A 255 -27.74 -2.77 -6.41
C ALA A 255 -28.14 -1.47 -7.13
N GLY A 256 -27.34 -0.41 -7.02
CA GLY A 256 -27.71 0.95 -7.46
C GLY A 256 -26.99 1.52 -8.68
N GLY A 257 -26.06 0.79 -9.31
CA GLY A 257 -25.35 1.33 -10.48
C GLY A 257 -24.58 0.28 -11.27
N GLY A 258 -25.00 0.05 -12.52
CA GLY A 258 -24.11 -0.44 -13.57
C GLY A 258 -23.57 0.75 -14.39
N PRO A 259 -22.63 0.55 -15.34
CA PRO A 259 -21.93 -0.69 -15.68
C PRO A 259 -20.38 -0.58 -15.69
N ILE A 260 -19.71 -1.68 -15.38
CA ILE A 260 -18.51 -2.14 -16.12
C ILE A 260 -18.88 -3.58 -16.54
N SER A 261 -19.31 -3.73 -17.78
CA SER A 261 -20.52 -4.47 -18.17
C SER A 261 -20.43 -5.98 -18.41
N GLU A 262 -19.27 -6.65 -18.33
CA GLU A 262 -19.20 -8.00 -18.93
C GLU A 262 -18.52 -9.09 -18.07
N GLN A 263 -17.91 -8.78 -16.93
CA GLN A 263 -17.10 -9.78 -16.18
C GLN A 263 -17.77 -10.45 -14.97
N ARG A 264 -19.05 -10.20 -14.67
CA ARG A 264 -19.74 -10.89 -13.55
C ARG A 264 -20.74 -11.96 -13.97
N VAL A 265 -21.23 -11.93 -15.21
CA VAL A 265 -22.09 -12.97 -15.80
C VAL A 265 -21.41 -14.34 -15.74
N ALA A 266 -20.07 -14.37 -15.85
CA ALA A 266 -19.28 -15.60 -15.71
C ALA A 266 -19.23 -16.15 -14.27
N LEU A 267 -19.25 -15.28 -13.26
CA LEU A 267 -19.14 -15.68 -11.84
C LEU A 267 -20.46 -16.17 -11.26
N GLU A 268 -21.61 -15.67 -11.73
CA GLU A 268 -22.93 -16.13 -11.24
C GLU A 268 -23.34 -17.48 -11.82
N GLU A 269 -22.93 -17.81 -13.06
CA GLU A 269 -23.07 -19.19 -13.57
C GLU A 269 -22.22 -20.18 -12.77
N ASP A 270 -21.03 -19.77 -12.32
CA ASP A 270 -20.15 -20.61 -11.51
C ASP A 270 -20.67 -20.80 -10.07
N VAL A 271 -21.34 -19.79 -9.51
CA VAL A 271 -22.05 -19.92 -8.22
C VAL A 271 -23.26 -20.85 -8.35
N ARG A 272 -24.04 -20.77 -9.44
CA ARG A 272 -25.18 -21.68 -9.67
C ARG A 272 -24.74 -23.14 -9.83
N ARG A 273 -23.58 -23.37 -10.48
CA ARG A 273 -22.96 -24.70 -10.59
C ARG A 273 -22.41 -25.23 -9.26
N ALA A 274 -22.08 -24.36 -8.31
CA ALA A 274 -21.62 -24.74 -6.98
C ALA A 274 -22.78 -25.13 -6.06
N GLU A 275 -23.92 -24.45 -6.16
CA GLU A 275 -25.13 -24.75 -5.38
C GLU A 275 -25.81 -26.06 -5.83
N GLU A 276 -25.82 -26.36 -7.13
CA GLU A 276 -26.29 -27.66 -7.65
C GLU A 276 -25.43 -28.85 -7.19
N ARG A 277 -24.19 -28.61 -6.71
CA ARG A 277 -23.32 -29.64 -6.13
C ARG A 277 -23.56 -29.85 -4.63
N ASP A 278 -24.13 -28.88 -3.93
CA ASP A 278 -24.38 -28.96 -2.48
C ASP A 278 -25.70 -29.70 -2.14
N GLU A 279 -26.60 -29.89 -3.12
CA GLU A 279 -27.84 -30.66 -2.94
C GLU A 279 -27.64 -32.19 -2.98
N GLY A 280 -26.45 -32.70 -3.35
CA GLY A 280 -26.19 -34.15 -3.51
C GLY A 280 -25.70 -34.90 -2.26
N GLY A 281 -25.38 -34.20 -1.16
CA GLY A 281 -24.49 -34.75 -0.12
C GLY A 281 -25.00 -34.82 1.32
N ARG A 282 -26.30 -34.65 1.60
CA ARG A 282 -26.82 -34.83 2.98
C ARG A 282 -27.07 -36.31 3.29
N GLY A 283 -26.22 -36.90 4.15
CA GLY A 283 -26.45 -38.25 4.69
C GLY A 283 -25.68 -38.60 5.97
N ARG A 284 -26.39 -38.59 7.11
CA ARG A 284 -26.22 -39.40 8.34
C ARG A 284 -25.22 -38.99 9.46
N VAL A 285 -25.82 -38.58 10.60
CA VAL A 285 -25.71 -39.08 12.00
C VAL A 285 -24.33 -39.27 12.67
N GLY A 286 -24.15 -38.64 13.86
CA GLY A 286 -23.59 -39.36 15.04
C GLY A 286 -22.66 -38.63 16.04
N LYS A 287 -23.20 -38.31 17.23
CA LYS A 287 -22.62 -38.33 18.61
C LYS A 287 -21.27 -37.64 18.99
N ALA A 288 -21.43 -36.72 19.97
CA ALA A 288 -20.72 -36.60 21.27
C ALA A 288 -19.21 -36.30 21.35
N HIS A 289 -18.86 -35.10 21.85
CA HIS A 289 -18.02 -34.87 23.06
C HIS A 289 -17.89 -33.37 23.37
N GLN A 290 -18.18 -32.95 24.60
CA GLN A 290 -17.68 -31.69 25.17
C GLN A 290 -16.19 -31.85 25.49
N PRO A 291 -15.41 -30.74 25.49
CA PRO A 291 -14.72 -30.45 26.74
C PRO A 291 -14.63 -28.95 27.12
N VAL A 292 -14.97 -28.71 28.39
CA VAL A 292 -14.20 -27.99 29.44
C VAL A 292 -13.51 -26.66 29.08
N ALA A 293 -14.07 -25.59 29.63
CA ALA A 293 -13.45 -24.28 29.80
C ALA A 293 -12.19 -24.35 30.67
N LYS A 294 -11.09 -23.76 30.19
CA LYS A 294 -9.94 -23.38 31.03
C LYS A 294 -9.91 -21.86 31.13
N HIS A 295 -10.08 -21.37 32.36
CA HIS A 295 -9.72 -20.02 32.77
C HIS A 295 -8.22 -19.82 32.56
N GLU A 296 -7.83 -18.89 31.70
CA GLU A 296 -6.49 -18.30 31.73
C GLU A 296 -6.54 -16.93 32.42
N VAL A 297 -5.69 -16.86 33.44
CA VAL A 297 -5.49 -15.74 34.35
C VAL A 297 -4.53 -14.76 33.68
N LEU A 298 -4.97 -13.51 33.49
CA LEU A 298 -4.10 -12.40 33.05
C LEU A 298 -3.00 -12.15 34.09
N PRO A 299 -1.72 -11.95 33.70
CA PRO A 299 -0.66 -11.60 34.64
C PRO A 299 -0.79 -10.15 35.11
N ARG A 300 -0.63 -9.97 36.42
CA ARG A 300 -0.62 -8.67 37.12
C ARG A 300 0.67 -7.89 36.80
N LEU A 301 0.53 -6.59 36.56
CA LEU A 301 1.63 -5.62 36.52
C LEU A 301 2.24 -5.44 37.93
N PRO A 302 3.57 -5.39 38.10
CA PRO A 302 4.18 -5.14 39.39
C PRO A 302 4.39 -3.65 39.68
N GLY A 303 3.77 -3.19 40.77
CA GLY A 303 4.45 -2.42 41.83
C GLY A 303 4.64 -0.91 41.66
N GLU A 304 3.67 -0.13 42.11
CA GLU A 304 3.93 1.16 42.76
C GLU A 304 4.24 0.89 44.25
N HIS A 305 5.43 1.30 44.69
CA HIS A 305 5.72 2.01 45.96
C HIS A 305 7.21 1.89 46.28
N GLU A 306 7.95 2.98 46.08
CA GLU A 306 9.00 3.36 47.04
C GLU A 306 9.13 4.88 47.07
N THR A 307 8.68 5.44 48.19
CA THR A 307 8.83 6.83 48.58
C THR A 307 10.29 7.13 48.87
N ALA A 308 10.89 8.08 48.15
CA ALA A 308 12.21 8.61 48.46
C ALA A 308 12.19 10.14 48.47
N ASP A 309 12.21 10.64 49.70
CA ASP A 309 12.64 11.94 50.20
C ASP A 309 13.52 12.78 49.26
N ARG A 310 13.15 14.05 49.05
CA ARG A 310 14.07 15.10 48.58
C ARG A 310 13.91 16.36 49.43
N PRO A 311 15.00 16.96 49.93
CA PRO A 311 14.93 18.19 50.70
C PRO A 311 14.85 19.42 49.79
N VAL A 312 14.12 20.43 50.26
CA VAL A 312 14.01 21.78 49.69
C VAL A 312 15.24 22.60 50.09
N PRO A 313 15.90 23.36 49.19
CA PRO A 313 16.86 24.37 49.59
C PRO A 313 16.18 25.73 49.82
N SER A 314 16.70 26.44 50.81
CA SER A 314 16.33 27.81 51.23
C SER A 314 16.68 28.87 50.19
#